data_AF-A0A6P5H152-F1
#
_entry.id   AF-A0A6P5H152-F1
#
_cell.length_a   1.000
_cell.length_b   1.000
_cell.length_c   1.000
_cell.angle_alpha   90.00
_cell.angle_beta   90.00
_cell.angle_gamma   90.00
#
_symmetry.space_group_name_H-M   'P 1'
#
loop_
_entity.id
_entity.type
_entity.pdbx_description
1 polymer ?
#
loop_
_entity_poly.entity_id
_entity_poly.type
_entity_poly.pdbx_seq_one_letter_code
_entity_poly.pdbx_strand_id
1 'polypeptide(L)'
;MFSANHWGGSFEINNNGGDADDDHSRNMDMDRAALSRQLDETQQSWLLGPQESKKKDKYVDLGCVVVKRKLIWWAFWALLVAFIVVGVPIIVVKSIPKKKVAPPPPDQYTNALHKALLFFNAQKSGKLPKNNGIPWRGDSGLKDGSDLTDVKGGLVGGYYDAGDNIKFHFPMAFSMTLLSWSVVEYSQKYKAIGEYDHVRDLIKWGTDYLLLTFNSSASTINHIYSQVGGALINSTTPDDHYCWERPEDMDYPRPVQTASSAPDLAGEVAAALASASIVFSDDAAYSKKLVHGAATAYKFARDLGHRQTYSRGNPYIEPYYNSTGYWDEYMWSAAWMYYATGNTSYISLATDPALAKNAKAFMQILDFSVFSWDNKLPGAELLLTRLRMFLNPGYPYEETLSGYHNSTGITMCMVFKQFHVFNWTQGGLIELNHGRPQPLQYAMNMAFLASLYADYMDATNVPGWYCGPNYFSADSLRSFAQSQVDYVLGNNPRKMSYLVGYGSNYPKHVHHRGASIPHDGIRYSCTGGWKWLNSKNANPNLITGAMVAGPDKSDGFSDVRTNYQCTEPTLAGNAGLVAALVSLTSSGGGGIDKNTIFSAVPPLYPAAPPPPPPWKP
;
A
#
# COMPACT_ATOMS: atom_id res chain seq x y z
N MET A 1 -23.04 -12.73 -40.01
CA MET A 1 -24.42 -12.45 -40.46
C MET A 1 -24.86 -11.10 -39.90
N PHE A 2 -25.92 -10.51 -40.46
CA PHE A 2 -26.14 -9.06 -40.43
C PHE A 2 -26.47 -8.45 -39.06
N SER A 3 -26.09 -7.18 -38.93
CA SER A 3 -26.41 -6.23 -37.86
C SER A 3 -27.89 -5.83 -37.84
N ALA A 4 -28.42 -5.53 -36.65
CA ALA A 4 -29.65 -4.74 -36.50
C ALA A 4 -29.58 -3.83 -35.26
N ASN A 5 -29.28 -2.55 -35.47
CA ASN A 5 -29.75 -1.48 -34.58
C ASN A 5 -31.28 -1.35 -34.77
N HIS A 6 -32.03 -0.91 -33.76
CA HIS A 6 -33.20 -0.04 -33.97
C HIS A 6 -33.50 0.76 -32.69
N TRP A 7 -33.37 2.08 -32.78
CA TRP A 7 -34.11 3.02 -31.94
C TRP A 7 -35.48 3.23 -32.59
N GLY A 8 -36.56 3.34 -31.80
CA GLY A 8 -37.90 3.65 -32.28
C GLY A 8 -38.65 4.49 -31.26
N GLY A 9 -39.18 5.64 -31.69
CA GLY A 9 -39.92 6.57 -30.83
C GLY A 9 -41.32 6.85 -31.36
N SER A 10 -42.21 7.18 -30.40
CA SER A 10 -43.56 7.75 -30.50
C SER A 10 -44.56 7.22 -31.54
N PHE A 11 -45.74 6.85 -31.05
CA PHE A 11 -47.01 7.13 -31.75
C PHE A 11 -48.09 7.45 -30.72
N GLU A 12 -48.82 8.54 -30.90
CA GLU A 12 -50.06 8.83 -30.17
C GLU A 12 -51.20 7.97 -30.74
N ILE A 13 -52.25 7.73 -29.95
CA ILE A 13 -53.64 7.66 -30.45
C ILE A 13 -54.60 7.96 -29.28
N ASN A 14 -55.63 8.73 -29.60
CA ASN A 14 -56.67 9.22 -28.70
C ASN A 14 -58.01 8.52 -29.04
N ASN A 15 -58.81 8.08 -28.06
CA ASN A 15 -60.29 8.11 -28.17
C ASN A 15 -61.06 7.76 -26.87
N ASN A 16 -61.81 8.75 -26.38
CA ASN A 16 -63.26 8.81 -26.13
C ASN A 16 -64.10 7.69 -25.46
N GLY A 17 -65.07 8.16 -24.67
CA GLY A 17 -66.27 7.48 -24.13
C GLY A 17 -66.25 7.51 -22.59
N GLY A 18 -67.04 8.31 -21.86
CA GLY A 18 -68.49 8.60 -21.98
C GLY A 18 -69.22 7.56 -21.11
N ASP A 19 -70.05 7.85 -20.10
CA ASP A 19 -71.02 8.91 -19.77
C ASP A 19 -71.35 8.78 -18.24
N ALA A 20 -72.12 9.60 -17.49
CA ALA A 20 -72.72 10.94 -17.61
C ALA A 20 -73.14 11.45 -16.19
N ASP A 21 -73.86 12.59 -16.17
CA ASP A 21 -74.75 13.17 -15.14
C ASP A 21 -74.14 14.29 -14.24
N ASP A 22 -74.75 15.46 -14.02
CA ASP A 22 -76.00 16.01 -14.58
C ASP A 22 -76.10 17.57 -14.47
N ASP A 23 -77.11 18.13 -15.15
CA ASP A 23 -77.82 19.40 -14.93
C ASP A 23 -77.19 20.83 -15.02
N HIS A 24 -77.64 21.51 -16.10
CA HIS A 24 -77.89 22.94 -16.35
C HIS A 24 -77.88 24.00 -15.21
N SER A 25 -77.26 25.17 -15.47
CA SER A 25 -77.96 26.31 -16.15
C SER A 25 -77.14 27.62 -16.36
N ARG A 26 -77.26 28.18 -17.58
CA ARG A 26 -77.40 29.61 -18.04
C ARG A 26 -76.83 30.76 -17.18
N ASN A 27 -76.22 31.85 -17.70
CA ASN A 27 -75.86 32.39 -19.03
C ASN A 27 -74.64 33.35 -18.81
N MET A 28 -73.63 33.48 -19.68
CA MET A 28 -73.54 34.43 -20.83
C MET A 28 -74.13 35.84 -20.54
N ASP A 29 -73.40 36.95 -20.68
CA ASP A 29 -72.72 37.40 -21.92
C ASP A 29 -71.49 38.32 -21.74
N MET A 30 -70.75 38.51 -22.84
CA MET A 30 -69.64 39.47 -23.04
C MET A 30 -70.20 40.93 -23.23
N ASP A 31 -69.46 42.05 -23.27
CA ASP A 31 -68.21 42.34 -24.00
C ASP A 31 -67.72 43.81 -23.79
N ARG A 32 -66.50 44.11 -24.28
CA ARG A 32 -65.98 45.40 -24.83
C ARG A 32 -65.94 46.73 -24.04
N ALA A 33 -64.71 47.10 -23.69
CA ALA A 33 -63.92 48.24 -24.21
C ALA A 33 -64.40 49.72 -24.20
N ALA A 34 -63.68 50.51 -23.39
CA ALA A 34 -63.00 51.80 -23.72
C ALA A 34 -63.75 53.15 -23.88
N LEU A 35 -63.31 54.12 -23.04
CA LEU A 35 -63.12 55.57 -23.28
C LEU A 35 -64.33 56.51 -23.51
N SER A 36 -64.62 57.40 -22.55
CA SER A 36 -64.16 58.83 -22.54
C SER A 36 -64.97 59.78 -21.63
N ARG A 37 -64.37 60.94 -21.28
CA ARG A 37 -64.95 62.16 -20.64
C ARG A 37 -65.45 62.07 -19.18
N GLN A 38 -65.62 63.17 -18.43
CA GLN A 38 -64.90 64.47 -18.27
C GLN A 38 -65.42 65.13 -16.96
N LEU A 39 -64.72 66.14 -16.42
CA LEU A 39 -65.01 66.84 -15.15
C LEU A 39 -66.42 67.46 -15.03
N ASP A 40 -66.87 67.70 -13.78
CA ASP A 40 -67.37 69.03 -13.38
C ASP A 40 -67.10 69.35 -11.88
N GLU A 41 -67.22 70.62 -11.51
CA GLU A 41 -67.13 71.17 -10.14
C GLU A 41 -68.54 71.67 -9.66
N THR A 42 -68.81 72.31 -8.52
CA THR A 42 -68.07 72.85 -7.35
C THR A 42 -68.92 72.61 -6.08
N GLN A 43 -68.39 72.84 -4.86
CA GLN A 43 -68.91 73.87 -3.92
C GLN A 43 -68.26 73.86 -2.53
N GLN A 44 -68.24 75.03 -1.88
CA GLN A 44 -67.61 75.33 -0.59
C GLN A 44 -68.61 75.32 0.57
N SER A 45 -68.16 75.06 1.80
CA SER A 45 -68.52 75.87 2.99
C SER A 45 -67.66 75.52 4.21
N TRP A 46 -67.79 76.26 5.30
CA TRP A 46 -66.76 76.51 6.32
C TRP A 46 -67.15 76.08 7.76
N LEU A 47 -66.14 76.10 8.66
CA LEU A 47 -66.19 76.35 10.13
C LEU A 47 -66.47 75.20 11.15
N LEU A 48 -65.39 74.90 11.90
CA LEU A 48 -65.28 74.70 13.36
C LEU A 48 -65.83 73.42 14.06
N GLY A 49 -64.89 72.68 14.66
CA GLY A 49 -65.05 71.64 15.69
C GLY A 49 -63.71 71.41 16.43
N PRO A 50 -63.68 70.98 17.71
CA PRO A 50 -62.62 71.38 18.66
C PRO A 50 -61.36 70.49 18.72
N GLN A 51 -60.35 70.97 19.45
CA GLN A 51 -59.10 70.25 19.76
C GLN A 51 -59.31 69.05 20.69
N GLU A 52 -58.68 67.92 20.37
CA GLU A 52 -58.28 66.91 21.36
C GLU A 52 -56.79 66.56 21.28
N SER A 53 -56.27 66.01 22.39
CA SER A 53 -54.85 66.05 22.74
C SER A 53 -53.89 65.24 21.85
N LYS A 54 -52.81 65.88 21.38
CA LYS A 54 -51.66 65.20 20.75
C LYS A 54 -50.90 64.33 21.75
N LYS A 55 -51.16 63.00 21.77
CA LYS A 55 -50.16 62.04 22.28
C LYS A 55 -48.95 62.04 21.35
N LYS A 56 -47.81 62.58 21.82
CA LYS A 56 -46.53 62.53 21.11
C LYS A 56 -46.02 61.08 21.05
N ASP A 57 -46.35 60.37 19.96
CA ASP A 57 -45.63 59.15 19.59
C ASP A 57 -44.15 59.48 19.45
N LYS A 58 -43.30 58.93 20.33
CA LYS A 58 -41.84 59.05 20.20
C LYS A 58 -41.37 58.13 19.08
N TYR A 59 -41.06 58.72 17.94
CA TYR A 59 -40.29 58.08 16.88
C TYR A 59 -38.79 58.10 17.24
N VAL A 60 -38.05 57.13 16.70
CA VAL A 60 -36.59 57.13 16.75
C VAL A 60 -36.11 57.25 15.31
N ASP A 61 -35.26 58.25 15.06
CA ASP A 61 -34.63 58.47 13.77
C ASP A 61 -33.29 57.73 13.74
N LEU A 62 -33.11 56.87 12.75
CA LEU A 62 -31.89 56.09 12.52
C LEU A 62 -31.12 56.60 11.29
N GLY A 63 -31.27 57.89 10.95
CA GLY A 63 -30.50 58.60 9.92
C GLY A 63 -31.06 58.46 8.51
N CYS A 64 -31.60 57.28 8.15
CA CYS A 64 -32.24 57.04 6.86
C CYS A 64 -33.71 56.60 6.95
N VAL A 65 -34.22 56.22 8.13
CA VAL A 65 -35.62 55.79 8.33
C VAL A 65 -36.12 56.20 9.72
N VAL A 66 -37.32 56.79 9.77
CA VAL A 66 -38.02 57.17 11.01
C VAL A 66 -39.00 56.06 11.41
N VAL A 67 -38.70 55.33 12.48
CA VAL A 67 -39.50 54.15 12.90
C VAL A 67 -40.17 54.40 14.25
N LYS A 68 -41.43 53.95 14.42
CA LYS A 68 -42.12 54.01 15.72
C LYS A 68 -41.35 53.19 16.76
N ARG A 69 -41.08 53.76 17.93
CA ARG A 69 -40.37 53.08 19.04
C ARG A 69 -41.00 51.75 19.45
N LYS A 70 -42.33 51.59 19.31
CA LYS A 70 -43.02 50.31 19.52
C LYS A 70 -42.60 49.22 18.52
N LEU A 71 -42.42 49.55 17.23
CA LEU A 71 -42.01 48.58 16.21
C LEU A 71 -40.55 48.12 16.44
N ILE A 72 -39.65 49.03 16.81
CA ILE A 72 -38.28 48.68 17.21
C ILE A 72 -38.29 47.74 18.42
N TRP A 73 -39.15 48.01 19.41
CA TRP A 73 -39.28 47.17 20.60
C TRP A 73 -39.80 45.76 20.28
N TRP A 74 -40.82 45.64 19.41
CA TRP A 74 -41.30 44.34 18.92
C TRP A 74 -40.26 43.60 18.07
N ALA A 75 -39.52 44.29 17.20
CA ALA A 75 -38.45 43.69 16.41
C ALA A 75 -37.29 43.18 17.29
N PHE A 76 -36.95 43.92 18.34
CA PHE A 76 -35.96 43.49 19.34
C PHE A 76 -36.41 42.22 20.07
N TRP A 77 -37.66 42.15 20.54
CA TRP A 77 -38.19 40.94 21.17
C TRP A 77 -38.29 39.76 20.19
N ALA A 78 -38.66 39.99 18.92
CA ALA A 78 -38.68 38.94 17.91
C ALA A 78 -37.26 38.37 17.65
N LEU A 79 -36.24 39.23 17.55
CA LEU A 79 -34.84 38.81 17.45
C LEU A 79 -34.35 38.09 18.71
N LEU A 80 -34.73 38.55 19.90
CA LEU A 80 -34.38 37.90 21.17
C LEU A 80 -35.00 36.49 21.26
N VAL A 81 -36.28 36.36 20.90
CA VAL A 81 -36.97 35.06 20.87
C VAL A 81 -36.36 34.15 19.81
N ALA A 82 -36.05 34.65 18.61
CA ALA A 82 -35.36 33.86 17.58
C ALA A 82 -33.97 33.40 18.06
N PHE A 83 -33.22 34.26 18.77
CA PHE A 83 -31.93 33.89 19.36
C PHE A 83 -32.09 32.83 20.46
N ILE A 84 -33.11 32.91 21.31
CA ILE A 84 -33.38 31.92 22.36
C ILE A 84 -33.86 30.58 21.77
N VAL A 85 -34.71 30.60 20.75
CA VAL A 85 -35.33 29.39 20.17
C VAL A 85 -34.42 28.70 19.14
N VAL A 86 -33.55 29.43 18.44
CA VAL A 86 -32.67 28.89 17.39
C VAL A 86 -31.19 29.01 17.75
N GLY A 87 -30.76 30.19 18.20
CA GLY A 87 -29.36 30.46 18.54
C GLY A 87 -28.85 29.63 19.71
N VAL A 88 -29.58 29.63 20.83
CA VAL A 88 -29.17 28.90 22.06
C VAL A 88 -29.09 27.39 21.82
N PRO A 89 -30.07 26.70 21.18
CA PRO A 89 -29.92 25.27 20.85
C PRO A 89 -28.72 24.96 19.95
N ILE A 90 -28.45 25.79 18.94
CA ILE A 90 -27.27 25.61 18.06
C ILE A 90 -25.97 25.78 18.85
N ILE A 91 -25.90 26.77 19.75
CA ILE A 91 -24.75 26.97 20.63
C ILE A 91 -24.59 25.77 21.56
N VAL A 92 -25.64 25.32 22.24
CA VAL A 92 -25.60 24.15 23.13
C VAL A 92 -25.15 22.90 22.37
N VAL A 93 -25.71 22.60 21.19
CA VAL A 93 -25.32 21.45 20.36
C VAL A 93 -23.86 21.53 19.89
N LYS A 94 -23.33 22.74 19.61
CA LYS A 94 -21.92 22.93 19.24
C LYS A 94 -20.96 22.95 20.45
N SER A 95 -21.44 23.36 21.62
CA SER A 95 -20.67 23.49 22.86
C SER A 95 -20.68 22.25 23.74
N ILE A 96 -21.61 21.30 23.54
CA ILE A 96 -21.50 19.95 24.12
C ILE A 96 -20.22 19.32 23.56
N PRO A 97 -19.22 19.00 24.40
CA PRO A 97 -18.06 18.27 23.95
C PRO A 97 -18.54 16.89 23.49
N LYS A 98 -18.52 16.65 22.16
CA LYS A 98 -18.69 15.31 21.61
C LYS A 98 -17.67 14.43 22.33
N LYS A 99 -18.13 13.52 23.20
CA LYS A 99 -17.27 12.46 23.72
C LYS A 99 -16.66 11.80 22.49
N LYS A 100 -15.34 11.95 22.31
CA LYS A 100 -14.62 11.12 21.36
C LYS A 100 -14.86 9.70 21.84
N VAL A 101 -15.69 8.96 21.11
CA VAL A 101 -15.85 7.53 21.33
C VAL A 101 -14.43 6.99 21.25
N ALA A 102 -13.95 6.34 22.31
CA ALA A 102 -12.63 5.73 22.28
C ALA A 102 -12.59 4.81 21.05
N PRO A 103 -11.54 4.87 20.21
CA PRO A 103 -11.45 3.97 19.08
C PRO A 103 -11.61 2.53 19.60
N PRO A 104 -12.24 1.64 18.82
CA PRO A 104 -12.34 0.24 19.21
C PRO A 104 -10.93 -0.30 19.50
N PRO A 105 -10.80 -1.27 20.43
CA PRO A 105 -9.50 -1.87 20.72
C PRO A 105 -8.86 -2.36 19.41
N PRO A 106 -7.56 -2.13 19.19
CA PRO A 106 -6.92 -2.51 17.94
C PRO A 106 -7.12 -3.99 17.63
N ASP A 107 -7.44 -4.32 16.38
CA ASP A 107 -7.60 -5.71 15.96
C ASP A 107 -6.28 -6.49 16.06
N GLN A 108 -6.37 -7.83 15.98
CA GLN A 108 -5.19 -8.69 16.12
C GLN A 108 -4.09 -8.37 15.10
N TYR A 109 -4.47 -8.05 13.85
CA TYR A 109 -3.55 -7.74 12.78
C TYR A 109 -2.85 -6.39 13.01
N THR A 110 -3.56 -5.39 13.54
CA THR A 110 -3.00 -4.10 13.96
C THR A 110 -1.92 -4.29 15.03
N ASN A 111 -2.22 -5.08 16.08
CA ASN A 111 -1.27 -5.36 17.16
C ASN A 111 -0.03 -6.15 16.67
N ALA A 112 -0.20 -7.01 15.67
CA ALA A 112 0.89 -7.70 14.99
C ALA A 112 1.70 -6.76 14.08
N LEU A 113 1.05 -5.85 13.37
CA LEU A 113 1.66 -4.91 12.41
C LEU A 113 2.59 -3.91 13.11
N HIS A 114 2.14 -3.31 14.22
CA HIS A 114 2.98 -2.49 15.10
C HIS A 114 4.29 -3.19 15.48
N LYS A 115 4.23 -4.50 15.74
CA LYS A 115 5.42 -5.31 16.07
C LYS A 115 6.24 -5.59 14.82
N ALA A 116 5.62 -6.06 13.73
CA ALA A 116 6.32 -6.42 12.50
C ALA A 116 7.16 -5.26 11.91
N LEU A 117 6.73 -4.00 12.09
CA LEU A 117 7.52 -2.81 11.71
C LEU A 117 8.75 -2.58 12.62
N LEU A 118 8.70 -2.97 13.90
CA LEU A 118 9.87 -2.89 14.81
C LEU A 118 11.03 -3.81 14.39
N PHE A 119 10.75 -4.92 13.69
CA PHE A 119 11.81 -5.77 13.14
C PHE A 119 12.74 -5.01 12.20
N PHE A 120 12.21 -4.19 11.30
CA PHE A 120 13.03 -3.40 10.37
C PHE A 120 13.97 -2.45 11.12
N ASN A 121 13.50 -1.81 12.20
CA ASN A 121 14.39 -1.01 13.07
C ASN A 121 15.50 -1.83 13.72
N ALA A 122 15.21 -3.09 14.06
CA ALA A 122 16.18 -4.03 14.59
C ALA A 122 17.20 -4.50 13.54
N GLN A 123 16.87 -4.43 12.25
CA GLN A 123 17.75 -4.75 11.11
C GLN A 123 18.59 -3.56 10.60
N LYS A 124 18.33 -2.31 10.98
CA LYS A 124 19.05 -1.14 10.42
C LYS A 124 20.57 -1.23 10.65
N SER A 125 21.36 -0.97 9.61
CA SER A 125 22.82 -0.85 9.64
C SER A 125 23.25 0.60 9.40
N GLY A 126 24.43 0.99 9.85
CA GLY A 126 24.94 2.35 9.74
C GLY A 126 24.79 3.15 11.03
N LYS A 127 24.72 4.48 10.90
CA LYS A 127 24.59 5.41 12.03
C LYS A 127 23.11 5.61 12.39
N LEU A 128 22.65 4.99 13.47
CA LEU A 128 21.23 4.91 13.81
C LEU A 128 20.66 6.28 14.27
N PRO A 129 19.36 6.53 14.06
CA PRO A 129 18.70 7.70 14.62
C PRO A 129 18.65 7.60 16.16
N LYS A 130 18.72 8.74 16.86
CA LYS A 130 18.68 8.82 18.33
C LYS A 130 17.47 8.10 18.97
N ASN A 131 16.37 7.97 18.23
CA ASN A 131 15.20 7.21 18.64
C ASN A 131 14.92 6.13 17.59
N ASN A 132 15.59 4.98 17.71
CA ASN A 132 15.38 3.83 16.82
C ASN A 132 14.30 2.85 17.34
N GLY A 133 13.68 3.11 18.49
CA GLY A 133 12.71 2.19 19.12
C GLY A 133 13.28 0.85 19.65
N ILE A 134 14.50 0.48 19.28
CA ILE A 134 15.17 -0.77 19.67
C ILE A 134 16.36 -0.45 20.61
N PRO A 135 16.24 -0.64 21.93
CA PRO A 135 17.22 -0.13 22.91
C PRO A 135 18.54 -0.91 22.96
N TRP A 136 18.60 -2.10 22.36
CA TRP A 136 19.78 -2.96 22.35
C TRP A 136 20.61 -2.88 21.04
N ARG A 137 20.17 -2.05 20.07
CA ARG A 137 20.88 -1.75 18.82
C ARG A 137 21.65 -0.43 18.92
N GLY A 138 22.78 -0.36 18.23
CA GLY A 138 23.63 0.83 18.12
C GLY A 138 24.21 1.01 16.72
N ASP A 139 25.09 2.00 16.59
CA ASP A 139 25.79 2.30 15.32
C ASP A 139 26.66 1.11 14.87
N SER A 140 26.50 0.67 13.63
CA SER A 140 27.16 -0.53 13.10
C SER A 140 27.58 -0.37 11.64
N GLY A 141 28.52 -1.18 11.15
CA GLY A 141 28.93 -1.15 9.72
C GLY A 141 29.44 0.21 9.22
N LEU A 142 30.03 1.03 10.09
CA LEU A 142 30.43 2.42 9.79
C LEU A 142 31.63 2.56 8.82
N LYS A 143 32.22 1.44 8.40
CA LYS A 143 33.34 1.36 7.45
C LYS A 143 32.97 0.64 6.15
N ASP A 144 31.71 0.23 6.01
CA ASP A 144 31.19 -0.49 4.85
C ASP A 144 31.47 0.31 3.57
N GLY A 145 32.27 -0.25 2.65
CA GLY A 145 32.71 0.41 1.42
C GLY A 145 33.53 1.70 1.59
N SER A 146 34.21 1.89 2.73
CA SER A 146 35.03 3.09 2.99
C SER A 146 36.31 3.21 2.13
N ASP A 147 36.66 2.14 1.43
CA ASP A 147 37.74 2.01 0.45
C ASP A 147 37.30 2.31 -1.00
N LEU A 148 36.00 2.47 -1.25
CA LEU A 148 35.46 2.81 -2.56
C LEU A 148 35.82 4.25 -2.95
N THR A 149 36.20 4.47 -4.21
CA THR A 149 36.71 5.76 -4.70
C THR A 149 35.63 6.67 -5.30
N ASP A 150 34.47 6.12 -5.64
CA ASP A 150 33.34 6.81 -6.29
C ASP A 150 32.13 7.02 -5.35
N VAL A 151 32.01 6.25 -4.26
CA VAL A 151 30.98 6.45 -3.21
C VAL A 151 31.56 7.22 -2.02
N LYS A 152 31.38 8.55 -2.02
CA LYS A 152 31.87 9.41 -0.94
C LYS A 152 31.20 9.07 0.41
N GLY A 153 31.99 8.48 1.32
CA GLY A 153 31.53 8.05 2.65
C GLY A 153 31.14 6.58 2.74
N GLY A 154 31.28 5.82 1.64
CA GLY A 154 31.01 4.39 1.59
C GLY A 154 29.53 4.01 1.59
N LEU A 155 29.28 2.71 1.71
CA LEU A 155 27.98 2.05 1.74
C LEU A 155 27.49 1.88 3.19
N VAL A 156 27.49 2.98 3.94
CA VAL A 156 26.99 3.04 5.32
C VAL A 156 25.48 3.32 5.29
N GLY A 157 24.69 2.54 6.04
CA GLY A 157 23.22 2.58 5.99
C GLY A 157 22.62 1.22 5.64
N GLY A 158 21.33 1.23 5.27
CA GLY A 158 20.61 0.04 4.78
C GLY A 158 20.21 -0.91 5.90
N TYR A 159 19.92 -2.15 5.51
CA TYR A 159 19.45 -3.21 6.40
C TYR A 159 20.38 -4.43 6.37
N TYR A 160 20.52 -5.11 7.50
CA TYR A 160 20.96 -6.50 7.54
C TYR A 160 19.80 -7.40 7.12
N ASP A 161 20.09 -8.45 6.38
CA ASP A 161 19.05 -9.25 5.75
C ASP A 161 18.31 -10.16 6.74
N ALA A 162 19.05 -10.95 7.52
CA ALA A 162 18.48 -12.05 8.30
C ALA A 162 19.00 -12.09 9.74
N GLY A 163 19.40 -13.27 10.23
CA GLY A 163 20.11 -13.45 11.49
C GLY A 163 21.57 -13.00 11.48
N ASP A 164 22.08 -12.66 10.29
CA ASP A 164 23.45 -12.28 9.95
C ASP A 164 23.65 -10.77 9.88
N ASN A 165 24.88 -10.34 9.56
CA ASN A 165 25.20 -8.93 9.36
C ASN A 165 25.52 -8.62 7.88
N ILE A 166 25.04 -9.43 6.93
CA ILE A 166 25.23 -9.21 5.49
C ILE A 166 24.14 -8.26 4.96
N LYS A 167 24.52 -7.36 4.04
CA LYS A 167 23.58 -6.52 3.29
C LYS A 167 23.38 -7.13 1.90
N PHE A 168 22.45 -8.08 1.76
CA PHE A 168 22.06 -8.60 0.45
C PHE A 168 21.13 -7.59 -0.25
N HIS A 169 21.56 -6.97 -1.35
CA HIS A 169 20.80 -5.85 -1.93
C HIS A 169 19.53 -6.29 -2.69
N PHE A 170 19.49 -7.52 -3.21
CA PHE A 170 18.34 -8.05 -3.96
C PHE A 170 17.09 -8.27 -3.06
N PRO A 171 17.15 -9.06 -1.96
CA PRO A 171 16.04 -9.16 -1.01
C PRO A 171 15.75 -7.82 -0.30
N MET A 172 16.74 -6.94 -0.11
CA MET A 172 16.52 -5.60 0.44
C MET A 172 15.68 -4.71 -0.48
N ALA A 173 16.01 -4.67 -1.77
CA ALA A 173 15.22 -3.93 -2.75
C ALA A 173 13.79 -4.47 -2.83
N PHE A 174 13.61 -5.80 -2.94
CA PHE A 174 12.31 -6.47 -2.88
C PHE A 174 11.50 -6.09 -1.63
N SER A 175 12.14 -6.07 -0.46
CA SER A 175 11.51 -5.67 0.79
C SER A 175 11.00 -4.23 0.76
N MET A 176 11.79 -3.31 0.20
CA MET A 176 11.38 -1.91 0.05
C MET A 176 10.27 -1.74 -0.97
N THR A 177 10.25 -2.54 -2.04
CA THR A 177 9.14 -2.57 -3.00
C THR A 177 7.84 -3.07 -2.35
N LEU A 178 7.86 -4.14 -1.55
CA LEU A 178 6.66 -4.62 -0.85
C LEU A 178 6.15 -3.64 0.21
N LEU A 179 7.05 -3.07 1.02
CA LEU A 179 6.64 -2.04 1.99
C LEU A 179 5.99 -0.86 1.25
N SER A 180 6.62 -0.38 0.18
CA SER A 180 6.08 0.73 -0.64
C SER A 180 4.74 0.37 -1.27
N TRP A 181 4.60 -0.81 -1.87
CA TRP A 181 3.35 -1.29 -2.45
C TRP A 181 2.24 -1.35 -1.40
N SER A 182 2.52 -1.89 -0.21
CA SER A 182 1.55 -1.94 0.88
C SER A 182 1.08 -0.54 1.31
N VAL A 183 1.96 0.47 1.28
CA VAL A 183 1.61 1.86 1.62
C VAL A 183 0.84 2.53 0.47
N VAL A 184 1.16 2.24 -0.78
CA VAL A 184 0.43 2.73 -1.96
C VAL A 184 -1.02 2.22 -1.96
N GLU A 185 -1.26 0.97 -1.56
CA GLU A 185 -2.59 0.35 -1.52
C GLU A 185 -3.38 0.70 -0.24
N TYR A 186 -2.69 0.78 0.92
CA TYR A 186 -3.33 0.85 2.24
C TYR A 186 -2.91 2.05 3.09
N SER A 187 -2.53 3.19 2.48
CA SER A 187 -2.09 4.40 3.20
C SER A 187 -3.08 4.84 4.29
N GLN A 188 -4.38 4.69 4.04
CA GLN A 188 -5.50 4.96 4.95
C GLN A 188 -5.45 4.10 6.22
N LYS A 189 -5.07 2.83 6.11
CA LYS A 189 -4.97 1.90 7.25
C LYS A 189 -3.75 2.23 8.11
N TYR A 190 -2.59 2.43 7.49
CA TYR A 190 -1.39 2.90 8.18
C TYR A 190 -1.61 4.23 8.92
N LYS A 191 -2.34 5.19 8.32
CA LYS A 191 -2.73 6.46 8.96
C LYS A 191 -3.67 6.24 10.13
N ALA A 192 -4.65 5.35 10.00
CA ALA A 192 -5.63 5.07 11.06
C ALA A 192 -5.02 4.42 12.31
N ILE A 193 -3.96 3.61 12.15
CA ILE A 193 -3.25 2.97 13.27
C ILE A 193 -2.06 3.80 13.78
N GLY A 194 -1.70 4.91 13.12
CA GLY A 194 -0.58 5.77 13.52
C GLY A 194 0.81 5.28 13.11
N GLU A 195 0.90 4.36 12.14
CA GLU A 195 2.16 3.78 11.64
C GLU A 195 2.64 4.37 10.31
N TYR A 196 1.87 5.29 9.70
CA TYR A 196 2.18 5.84 8.38
C TYR A 196 3.55 6.52 8.28
N ASP A 197 3.90 7.39 9.23
CA ASP A 197 5.19 8.09 9.19
C ASP A 197 6.34 7.11 9.50
N HIS A 198 6.10 6.13 10.36
CA HIS A 198 7.10 5.12 10.72
C HIS A 198 7.40 4.16 9.55
N VAL A 199 6.39 3.60 8.86
CA VAL A 199 6.63 2.77 7.68
C VAL A 199 7.29 3.56 6.55
N ARG A 200 6.99 4.85 6.42
CA ARG A 200 7.72 5.75 5.51
C ARG A 200 9.18 5.91 5.91
N ASP A 201 9.50 6.17 7.18
CA ASP A 201 10.89 6.25 7.65
C ASP A 201 11.67 4.95 7.38
N LEU A 202 11.01 3.79 7.49
CA LEU A 202 11.59 2.49 7.14
C LEU A 202 11.87 2.36 5.64
N ILE A 203 10.91 2.70 4.78
CA ILE A 203 11.11 2.72 3.32
C ILE A 203 12.26 3.69 2.97
N LYS A 204 12.21 4.91 3.49
CA LYS A 204 13.18 5.97 3.24
C LYS A 204 14.60 5.56 3.60
N TRP A 205 14.77 4.87 4.73
CA TRP A 205 16.07 4.35 5.16
C TRP A 205 16.66 3.34 4.15
N GLY A 206 15.82 2.47 3.60
CA GLY A 206 16.23 1.54 2.55
C GLY A 206 16.50 2.23 1.22
N THR A 207 15.62 3.12 0.77
CA THR A 207 15.78 3.80 -0.53
C THR A 207 16.93 4.81 -0.54
N ASP A 208 17.20 5.50 0.57
CA ASP A 208 18.40 6.33 0.70
C ASP A 208 19.68 5.50 0.57
N TYR A 209 19.69 4.28 1.12
CA TYR A 209 20.81 3.34 0.97
C TYR A 209 20.91 2.78 -0.46
N LEU A 210 19.81 2.36 -1.08
CA LEU A 210 19.81 1.86 -2.46
C LEU A 210 20.30 2.93 -3.46
N LEU A 211 20.05 4.22 -3.19
CA LEU A 211 20.63 5.31 -3.98
C LEU A 211 22.15 5.50 -3.80
N LEU A 212 22.79 4.83 -2.84
CA LEU A 212 24.26 4.79 -2.67
C LEU A 212 24.90 3.60 -3.39
N THR A 213 24.15 2.54 -3.72
CA THR A 213 24.71 1.31 -4.32
C THR A 213 25.08 1.47 -5.80
N PHE A 214 24.84 2.64 -6.39
CA PHE A 214 25.29 3.04 -7.72
C PHE A 214 25.40 4.57 -7.78
N ASN A 215 26.00 5.10 -8.85
CA ASN A 215 25.99 6.55 -9.10
C ASN A 215 24.58 7.02 -9.52
N SER A 216 23.70 7.19 -8.53
CA SER A 216 22.30 7.60 -8.71
C SER A 216 22.12 9.03 -9.19
N SER A 217 23.19 9.83 -9.29
CA SER A 217 23.16 11.16 -9.92
C SER A 217 23.43 11.12 -11.42
N ALA A 218 24.06 10.05 -11.93
CA ALA A 218 24.27 9.86 -13.36
C ALA A 218 22.96 9.47 -14.08
N SER A 219 22.98 9.49 -15.41
CA SER A 219 21.90 8.98 -16.28
C SER A 219 22.21 7.61 -16.91
N THR A 220 23.41 7.10 -16.65
CA THR A 220 23.94 5.80 -17.04
C THR A 220 25.01 5.38 -16.04
N ILE A 221 25.05 4.10 -15.72
CA ILE A 221 26.07 3.46 -14.87
C ILE A 221 26.63 2.24 -15.61
N ASN A 222 27.82 1.80 -15.24
CA ASN A 222 28.49 0.61 -15.78
C ASN A 222 28.60 -0.54 -14.75
N HIS A 223 28.15 -0.29 -13.51
CA HIS A 223 28.11 -1.28 -12.45
C HIS A 223 27.09 -0.86 -11.38
N ILE A 224 26.71 -1.84 -10.54
CA ILE A 224 26.00 -1.65 -9.29
C ILE A 224 26.71 -2.47 -8.19
N TYR A 225 26.74 -1.94 -6.97
CA TYR A 225 27.14 -2.71 -5.79
C TYR A 225 26.02 -3.66 -5.40
N SER A 226 26.32 -4.95 -5.32
CA SER A 226 25.33 -6.02 -5.12
C SER A 226 25.21 -6.51 -3.68
N GLN A 227 26.26 -6.31 -2.87
CA GLN A 227 26.28 -6.78 -1.48
C GLN A 227 27.35 -6.03 -0.67
N VAL A 228 27.16 -5.93 0.64
CA VAL A 228 28.23 -5.55 1.58
C VAL A 228 28.30 -6.52 2.75
N GLY A 229 29.51 -6.96 3.07
CA GLY A 229 29.72 -8.15 3.89
C GLY A 229 29.56 -9.42 3.06
N GLY A 230 29.92 -10.56 3.63
CA GLY A 230 29.83 -11.83 2.93
C GLY A 230 30.30 -12.97 3.80
N ALA A 231 29.91 -14.17 3.38
CA ALA A 231 30.40 -15.41 3.91
C ALA A 231 30.71 -16.37 2.75
N LEU A 232 31.63 -17.30 2.97
CA LEU A 232 31.91 -18.38 2.03
C LEU A 232 31.43 -19.72 2.62
N ILE A 233 30.90 -20.60 1.77
CA ILE A 233 30.53 -21.96 2.20
C ILE A 233 31.78 -22.65 2.78
N ASN A 234 31.65 -23.18 4.01
CA ASN A 234 32.72 -23.88 4.73
C ASN A 234 34.00 -23.04 4.93
N SER A 235 33.85 -21.71 4.99
CA SER A 235 34.95 -20.79 5.35
C SER A 235 35.60 -21.17 6.67
N THR A 236 36.93 -21.21 6.69
CA THR A 236 37.75 -21.33 7.91
C THR A 236 38.41 -20.00 8.29
N THR A 237 38.22 -18.97 7.47
CA THR A 237 38.65 -17.59 7.71
C THR A 237 37.51 -16.78 8.33
N PRO A 238 37.79 -15.85 9.28
CA PRO A 238 36.78 -14.97 9.84
C PRO A 238 35.99 -14.19 8.78
N ASP A 239 34.69 -14.48 8.69
CA ASP A 239 33.69 -13.84 7.83
C ASP A 239 32.33 -13.82 8.55
N ASP A 240 31.28 -13.33 7.89
CA ASP A 240 29.99 -13.08 8.54
C ASP A 240 29.30 -14.33 9.10
N HIS A 241 29.44 -15.49 8.45
CA HIS A 241 28.79 -16.74 8.90
C HIS A 241 29.72 -17.59 9.77
N TYR A 242 31.03 -17.43 9.65
CA TYR A 242 31.99 -17.97 10.61
C TYR A 242 31.91 -17.26 11.98
N CYS A 243 31.73 -15.93 11.99
CA CYS A 243 31.69 -15.12 13.21
C CYS A 243 30.28 -14.93 13.77
N TRP A 244 30.12 -15.04 15.09
CA TRP A 244 28.84 -14.79 15.78
C TRP A 244 28.91 -13.51 16.62
N GLU A 245 28.98 -12.36 15.96
CA GLU A 245 29.16 -11.04 16.61
C GLU A 245 27.93 -10.15 16.46
N ARG A 246 27.70 -9.27 17.46
CA ARG A 246 26.69 -8.20 17.32
C ARG A 246 27.11 -7.28 16.17
N PRO A 247 26.15 -6.68 15.43
CA PRO A 247 26.47 -5.72 14.37
C PRO A 247 27.44 -4.61 14.79
N GLU A 248 27.31 -4.14 16.03
CA GLU A 248 28.11 -3.05 16.61
C GLU A 248 29.57 -3.45 16.88
N ASP A 249 29.86 -4.75 16.96
CA ASP A 249 31.18 -5.27 17.35
C ASP A 249 32.02 -5.82 16.20
N MET A 250 31.45 -6.10 15.02
CA MET A 250 32.14 -6.79 13.91
C MET A 250 33.60 -6.33 13.69
N ASP A 251 34.56 -7.27 13.73
CA ASP A 251 35.96 -7.02 13.31
C ASP A 251 36.45 -7.80 12.07
N TYR A 252 35.68 -8.76 11.57
CA TYR A 252 35.98 -9.44 10.31
C TYR A 252 35.87 -8.51 9.09
N PRO A 253 36.61 -8.78 7.99
CA PRO A 253 36.49 -8.03 6.75
C PRO A 253 35.07 -8.09 6.18
N ARG A 254 34.55 -6.95 5.72
CA ARG A 254 33.21 -6.83 5.12
C ARG A 254 33.33 -6.43 3.65
N PRO A 255 33.66 -7.38 2.75
CA PRO A 255 33.91 -7.06 1.35
C PRO A 255 32.66 -6.50 0.67
N VAL A 256 32.85 -5.55 -0.25
CA VAL A 256 31.80 -5.07 -1.15
C VAL A 256 31.82 -5.94 -2.41
N GLN A 257 30.65 -6.42 -2.83
CA GLN A 257 30.49 -7.10 -4.12
C GLN A 257 29.97 -6.12 -5.18
N THR A 258 30.47 -6.27 -6.40
CA THR A 258 30.14 -5.39 -7.54
C THR A 258 29.74 -6.23 -8.74
N ALA A 259 28.70 -5.79 -9.46
CA ALA A 259 28.24 -6.42 -10.69
C ALA A 259 28.19 -5.40 -11.84
N SER A 260 28.91 -5.68 -12.93
CA SER A 260 28.82 -4.93 -14.21
C SER A 260 27.67 -5.41 -15.11
N SER A 261 26.99 -6.49 -14.71
CA SER A 261 25.79 -7.04 -15.32
C SER A 261 24.90 -7.57 -14.20
N ALA A 262 23.70 -7.01 -14.07
CA ALA A 262 22.75 -7.35 -13.00
C ALA A 262 21.31 -6.96 -13.37
N PRO A 263 20.72 -7.52 -14.45
CA PRO A 263 19.40 -7.15 -14.96
C PRO A 263 18.26 -7.44 -13.97
N ASP A 264 18.44 -8.46 -13.15
CA ASP A 264 17.63 -8.83 -11.99
C ASP A 264 17.73 -7.79 -10.88
N LEU A 265 18.88 -7.70 -10.20
CA LEU A 265 19.07 -6.81 -9.06
C LEU A 265 18.79 -5.34 -9.42
N ALA A 266 19.26 -4.85 -10.57
CA ALA A 266 19.02 -3.47 -10.97
C ALA A 266 17.56 -3.23 -11.40
N GLY A 267 16.85 -4.26 -11.87
CA GLY A 267 15.41 -4.21 -12.10
C GLY A 267 14.63 -4.08 -10.79
N GLU A 268 14.96 -4.88 -9.77
CA GLU A 268 14.32 -4.78 -8.46
C GLU A 268 14.69 -3.46 -7.74
N VAL A 269 15.93 -2.97 -7.85
CA VAL A 269 16.31 -1.64 -7.33
C VAL A 269 15.52 -0.53 -8.04
N ALA A 270 15.26 -0.65 -9.35
CA ALA A 270 14.39 0.28 -10.04
C ALA A 270 12.93 0.21 -9.55
N ALA A 271 12.40 -1.00 -9.32
CA ALA A 271 11.06 -1.20 -8.76
C ALA A 271 10.92 -0.61 -7.34
N ALA A 272 11.93 -0.80 -6.48
CA ALA A 272 11.96 -0.26 -5.12
C ALA A 272 11.96 1.27 -5.10
N LEU A 273 12.79 1.89 -5.94
CA LEU A 273 12.86 3.35 -6.03
C LEU A 273 11.60 3.96 -6.69
N ALA A 274 11.04 3.30 -7.71
CA ALA A 274 9.83 3.75 -8.39
C ALA A 274 8.56 3.60 -7.53
N SER A 275 8.37 2.47 -6.85
CA SER A 275 7.25 2.28 -5.93
C SER A 275 7.33 3.26 -4.75
N ALA A 276 8.52 3.49 -4.19
CA ALA A 276 8.72 4.47 -3.13
C ALA A 276 8.47 5.92 -3.61
N SER A 277 8.78 6.28 -4.86
CA SER A 277 8.53 7.66 -5.32
C SER A 277 7.05 8.03 -5.33
N ILE A 278 6.15 7.05 -5.46
CA ILE A 278 4.70 7.21 -5.32
C ILE A 278 4.33 7.47 -3.85
N VAL A 279 4.92 6.69 -2.91
CA VAL A 279 4.74 6.87 -1.45
C VAL A 279 5.18 8.26 -0.97
N PHE A 280 6.23 8.82 -1.56
CA PHE A 280 6.77 10.15 -1.24
C PHE A 280 6.31 11.25 -2.21
N SER A 281 5.18 11.08 -2.90
CA SER A 281 4.65 12.07 -3.85
C SER A 281 4.31 13.45 -3.23
N ASP A 282 4.17 13.52 -1.90
CA ASP A 282 4.05 14.75 -1.11
C ASP A 282 5.40 15.48 -0.91
N ASP A 283 6.54 14.78 -0.96
CA ASP A 283 7.88 15.37 -1.07
C ASP A 283 8.35 15.30 -2.53
N ALA A 284 7.96 16.30 -3.32
CA ALA A 284 8.30 16.38 -4.73
C ALA A 284 9.80 16.36 -5.03
N ALA A 285 10.66 16.81 -4.10
CA ALA A 285 12.11 16.78 -4.29
C ALA A 285 12.66 15.37 -4.09
N TYR A 286 12.19 14.67 -3.05
CA TYR A 286 12.59 13.29 -2.78
C TYR A 286 12.02 12.31 -3.80
N SER A 287 10.72 12.43 -4.13
CA SER A 287 10.07 11.63 -5.18
C SER A 287 10.81 11.75 -6.52
N LYS A 288 11.17 12.97 -6.94
CA LYS A 288 11.94 13.17 -8.18
C LYS A 288 13.34 12.55 -8.12
N LYS A 289 14.03 12.60 -6.96
CA LYS A 289 15.32 11.92 -6.74
C LYS A 289 15.18 10.41 -6.91
N LEU A 290 14.13 9.82 -6.33
CA LEU A 290 13.81 8.41 -6.44
C LEU A 290 13.51 7.99 -7.89
N VAL A 291 12.63 8.72 -8.60
CA VAL A 291 12.32 8.46 -10.03
C VAL A 291 13.58 8.52 -10.90
N HIS A 292 14.47 9.49 -10.69
CA HIS A 292 15.72 9.61 -11.46
C HIS A 292 16.67 8.43 -11.19
N GLY A 293 16.82 8.04 -9.92
CA GLY A 293 17.59 6.84 -9.54
C GLY A 293 17.00 5.56 -10.13
N ALA A 294 15.67 5.41 -10.08
CA ALA A 294 14.94 4.28 -10.65
C ALA A 294 15.15 4.17 -12.17
N ALA A 295 15.04 5.29 -12.90
CA ALA A 295 15.27 5.34 -14.34
C ALA A 295 16.72 4.96 -14.72
N THR A 296 17.70 5.33 -13.89
CA THR A 296 19.12 5.00 -14.09
C THR A 296 19.40 3.52 -13.84
N ALA A 297 18.88 2.96 -12.74
CA ALA A 297 18.97 1.53 -12.44
C ALA A 297 18.25 0.68 -13.52
N TYR A 298 17.05 1.08 -13.92
CA TYR A 298 16.28 0.43 -14.98
C TYR A 298 17.02 0.43 -16.32
N LYS A 299 17.67 1.55 -16.68
CA LYS A 299 18.43 1.64 -17.93
C LYS A 299 19.64 0.70 -17.94
N PHE A 300 20.32 0.54 -16.80
CA PHE A 300 21.40 -0.43 -16.65
C PHE A 300 20.86 -1.87 -16.68
N ALA A 301 19.74 -2.14 -16.00
CA ALA A 301 19.07 -3.44 -16.05
C ALA A 301 18.69 -3.86 -17.48
N ARG A 302 18.25 -2.91 -18.31
CA ARG A 302 17.81 -3.14 -19.69
C ARG A 302 18.92 -3.09 -20.73
N ASP A 303 20.19 -2.98 -20.34
CA ASP A 303 21.30 -3.00 -21.30
C ASP A 303 21.33 -4.31 -22.09
N LEU A 304 21.43 -4.20 -23.41
CA LEU A 304 21.48 -5.35 -24.32
C LEU A 304 22.82 -6.08 -24.25
N GLY A 305 23.90 -5.40 -23.85
CA GLY A 305 25.24 -5.96 -23.74
C GLY A 305 25.49 -6.76 -22.45
N HIS A 306 24.68 -6.55 -21.40
CA HIS A 306 24.98 -6.99 -20.03
C HIS A 306 23.80 -7.78 -19.43
N ARG A 307 23.63 -9.02 -19.89
CA ARG A 307 22.46 -9.88 -19.63
C ARG A 307 22.76 -11.18 -18.84
N GLN A 308 23.69 -11.08 -17.90
CA GLN A 308 24.00 -12.12 -16.91
C GLN A 308 23.44 -11.72 -15.54
N THR A 309 22.81 -12.67 -14.84
CA THR A 309 22.27 -12.51 -13.48
C THR A 309 23.34 -12.11 -12.47
N TYR A 310 22.99 -11.28 -11.50
CA TYR A 310 23.94 -10.66 -10.56
C TYR A 310 24.69 -11.68 -9.67
N SER A 311 24.09 -12.85 -9.42
CA SER A 311 24.64 -13.91 -8.58
C SER A 311 25.65 -14.81 -9.30
N ARG A 312 25.54 -14.95 -10.63
CA ARG A 312 26.16 -16.06 -11.38
C ARG A 312 27.69 -16.04 -11.29
N GLY A 313 28.25 -17.07 -10.66
CA GLY A 313 29.69 -17.23 -10.46
C GLY A 313 30.25 -16.44 -9.28
N ASN A 314 29.41 -15.76 -8.48
CA ASN A 314 29.85 -15.03 -7.29
C ASN A 314 29.66 -15.92 -6.04
N PRO A 315 30.76 -16.40 -5.41
CA PRO A 315 30.67 -17.33 -4.28
C PRO A 315 30.14 -16.70 -2.98
N TYR A 316 30.04 -15.37 -2.89
CA TYR A 316 29.43 -14.66 -1.76
C TYR A 316 27.91 -14.45 -1.91
N ILE A 317 27.35 -14.70 -3.10
CA ILE A 317 25.94 -14.42 -3.44
C ILE A 317 25.21 -15.73 -3.81
N GLU A 318 25.76 -16.49 -4.77
CA GLU A 318 25.13 -17.69 -5.36
C GLU A 318 24.73 -18.77 -4.33
N PRO A 319 25.43 -18.98 -3.20
CA PRO A 319 24.97 -19.90 -2.16
C PRO A 319 23.71 -19.49 -1.40
N TYR A 320 23.36 -18.20 -1.41
CA TYR A 320 22.38 -17.59 -0.49
C TYR A 320 21.18 -17.03 -1.23
N TYR A 321 21.43 -16.07 -2.11
CA TYR A 321 20.41 -15.32 -2.86
C TYR A 321 20.63 -15.47 -4.36
N ASN A 322 20.72 -16.73 -4.83
CA ASN A 322 20.88 -17.01 -6.25
C ASN A 322 19.67 -16.52 -7.06
N SER A 323 19.92 -15.71 -8.08
CA SER A 323 18.91 -15.33 -9.06
C SER A 323 18.67 -16.46 -10.07
N THR A 324 17.40 -16.82 -10.27
CA THR A 324 17.01 -17.81 -11.30
C THR A 324 16.65 -17.18 -12.66
N GLY A 325 16.52 -15.86 -12.74
CA GLY A 325 15.99 -15.17 -13.91
C GLY A 325 16.24 -13.65 -13.90
N TYR A 326 15.57 -12.96 -14.84
CA TYR A 326 15.47 -11.49 -14.87
C TYR A 326 14.31 -10.99 -15.75
N TRP A 327 13.52 -11.91 -16.32
CA TRP A 327 12.46 -11.55 -17.27
C TRP A 327 11.22 -11.04 -16.55
N ASP A 328 10.97 -11.57 -15.37
CA ASP A 328 10.00 -11.08 -14.42
C ASP A 328 10.43 -9.75 -13.79
N GLU A 329 11.71 -9.52 -13.45
CA GLU A 329 12.19 -8.18 -13.05
C GLU A 329 12.02 -7.13 -14.16
N TYR A 330 12.23 -7.48 -15.43
CA TYR A 330 11.95 -6.55 -16.52
C TYR A 330 10.47 -6.15 -16.57
N MET A 331 9.54 -7.08 -16.33
CA MET A 331 8.11 -6.79 -16.35
C MET A 331 7.66 -6.04 -15.09
N TRP A 332 8.14 -6.47 -13.93
CA TRP A 332 7.91 -5.87 -12.61
C TRP A 332 8.41 -4.42 -12.55
N SER A 333 9.67 -4.19 -12.91
CA SER A 333 10.27 -2.86 -12.93
C SER A 333 9.63 -1.96 -13.99
N ALA A 334 9.25 -2.49 -15.16
CA ALA A 334 8.52 -1.72 -16.17
C ALA A 334 7.11 -1.31 -15.67
N ALA A 335 6.38 -2.19 -14.97
CA ALA A 335 5.10 -1.85 -14.37
C ALA A 335 5.25 -0.72 -13.31
N TRP A 336 6.22 -0.84 -12.41
CA TRP A 336 6.48 0.20 -11.40
C TRP A 336 6.98 1.52 -12.01
N MET A 337 7.88 1.47 -13.00
CA MET A 337 8.33 2.67 -13.71
C MET A 337 7.18 3.36 -14.47
N TYR A 338 6.22 2.60 -15.01
CA TYR A 338 5.01 3.17 -15.59
C TYR A 338 4.16 3.90 -14.54
N TYR A 339 3.88 3.26 -13.40
CA TYR A 339 3.11 3.91 -12.33
C TYR A 339 3.79 5.15 -11.72
N ALA A 340 5.12 5.13 -11.61
CA ALA A 340 5.88 6.24 -11.06
C ALA A 340 6.05 7.44 -12.03
N THR A 341 5.88 7.24 -13.34
CA THR A 341 6.24 8.27 -14.36
C THR A 341 5.17 8.58 -15.40
N GLY A 342 4.18 7.69 -15.57
CA GLY A 342 3.20 7.77 -16.66
C GLY A 342 3.76 7.53 -18.07
N ASN A 343 5.06 7.28 -18.22
CA ASN A 343 5.71 7.17 -19.53
C ASN A 343 5.31 5.86 -20.23
N THR A 344 4.67 6.01 -21.40
CA THR A 344 4.08 4.89 -22.15
C THR A 344 5.10 3.88 -22.67
N SER A 345 6.39 4.22 -22.75
CA SER A 345 7.44 3.27 -23.13
C SER A 345 7.58 2.11 -22.13
N TYR A 346 7.34 2.36 -20.83
CA TYR A 346 7.42 1.34 -19.80
C TYR A 346 6.27 0.34 -19.89
N ILE A 347 5.02 0.81 -19.97
CA ILE A 347 3.86 -0.11 -20.15
C ILE A 347 3.96 -0.87 -21.47
N SER A 348 4.40 -0.22 -22.56
CA SER A 348 4.60 -0.88 -23.86
C SER A 348 5.59 -2.03 -23.78
N LEU A 349 6.64 -1.94 -22.96
CA LEU A 349 7.52 -3.07 -22.68
C LEU A 349 6.85 -4.10 -21.77
N ALA A 350 6.22 -3.67 -20.67
CA ALA A 350 5.57 -4.57 -19.71
C ALA A 350 4.46 -5.45 -20.34
N THR A 351 3.84 -4.97 -21.42
CA THR A 351 2.83 -5.71 -22.20
C THR A 351 3.37 -6.30 -23.51
N ASP A 352 4.68 -6.22 -23.79
CA ASP A 352 5.27 -6.80 -25.00
C ASP A 352 5.05 -8.34 -24.99
N PRO A 353 4.38 -8.92 -26.01
CA PRO A 353 4.18 -10.36 -26.08
C PRO A 353 5.47 -11.18 -26.03
N ALA A 354 6.60 -10.64 -26.50
CA ALA A 354 7.91 -11.28 -26.38
C ALA A 354 8.41 -11.28 -24.93
N LEU A 355 8.13 -10.24 -24.14
CA LEU A 355 8.45 -10.22 -22.71
C LEU A 355 7.61 -11.25 -21.96
N ALA A 356 6.29 -11.24 -22.14
CA ALA A 356 5.39 -12.21 -21.53
C ALA A 356 5.79 -13.67 -21.84
N LYS A 357 6.18 -13.93 -23.09
CA LYS A 357 6.70 -15.24 -23.54
C LYS A 357 8.01 -15.63 -22.87
N ASN A 358 8.97 -14.70 -22.76
CA ASN A 358 10.28 -15.00 -22.15
C ASN A 358 10.20 -15.17 -20.62
N ALA A 359 9.35 -14.39 -19.96
CA ALA A 359 8.97 -14.57 -18.55
C ALA A 359 8.13 -15.84 -18.31
N LYS A 360 7.63 -16.47 -19.38
CA LYS A 360 6.75 -17.65 -19.36
C LYS A 360 5.42 -17.43 -18.63
N ALA A 361 4.94 -16.18 -18.59
CA ALA A 361 3.72 -15.75 -17.89
C ALA A 361 2.54 -16.71 -18.09
N PHE A 362 2.26 -17.08 -19.34
CA PHE A 362 1.10 -17.89 -19.70
C PHE A 362 1.39 -19.41 -19.79
N MET A 363 2.54 -19.88 -19.32
CA MET A 363 2.92 -21.31 -19.41
C MET A 363 2.45 -22.17 -18.23
N GLN A 364 1.79 -21.60 -17.21
CA GLN A 364 1.24 -22.32 -16.05
C GLN A 364 2.28 -23.20 -15.32
N ILE A 365 3.54 -22.74 -15.24
CA ILE A 365 4.60 -23.41 -14.49
C ILE A 365 4.37 -23.17 -13.00
N LEU A 366 4.31 -24.23 -12.20
CA LEU A 366 3.88 -24.13 -10.79
C LEU A 366 4.79 -23.22 -9.95
N ASP A 367 6.11 -23.40 -10.02
CA ASP A 367 7.09 -22.57 -9.29
C ASP A 367 6.98 -21.08 -9.66
N PHE A 368 6.54 -20.79 -10.87
CA PHE A 368 6.43 -19.44 -11.41
C PHE A 368 5.17 -18.71 -10.90
N SER A 369 4.20 -19.43 -10.32
CA SER A 369 3.04 -18.86 -9.62
C SER A 369 3.35 -18.40 -8.17
N VAL A 370 4.56 -18.65 -7.66
CA VAL A 370 4.95 -18.37 -6.27
C VAL A 370 5.76 -17.08 -6.17
N PHE A 371 5.16 -16.01 -5.64
CA PHE A 371 5.78 -14.70 -5.51
C PHE A 371 6.84 -14.64 -4.39
N SER A 372 8.03 -14.15 -4.71
CA SER A 372 9.18 -14.12 -3.79
C SER A 372 10.24 -13.09 -4.18
N TRP A 373 11.27 -12.95 -3.36
CA TRP A 373 12.44 -12.11 -3.65
C TRP A 373 13.19 -12.52 -4.92
N ASP A 374 13.00 -13.76 -5.42
CA ASP A 374 13.59 -14.27 -6.66
C ASP A 374 12.59 -14.22 -7.82
N ASN A 375 11.32 -14.55 -7.60
CA ASN A 375 10.28 -14.55 -8.64
C ASN A 375 9.23 -13.44 -8.44
N LYS A 376 9.22 -12.43 -9.32
CA LYS A 376 8.25 -11.31 -9.31
C LYS A 376 7.02 -11.54 -10.16
N LEU A 377 6.97 -12.60 -10.97
CA LEU A 377 5.96 -12.80 -12.01
C LEU A 377 4.52 -12.64 -11.48
N PRO A 378 4.07 -13.28 -10.39
CA PRO A 378 2.68 -13.16 -9.94
C PRO A 378 2.34 -11.76 -9.40
N GLY A 379 3.33 -11.07 -8.81
CA GLY A 379 3.18 -9.69 -8.36
C GLY A 379 3.05 -8.72 -9.53
N ALA A 380 3.87 -8.89 -10.57
CA ALA A 380 3.83 -8.11 -11.79
C ALA A 380 2.53 -8.34 -12.58
N GLU A 381 2.07 -9.59 -12.68
CA GLU A 381 0.78 -9.93 -13.26
C GLU A 381 -0.38 -9.28 -12.49
N LEU A 382 -0.37 -9.31 -11.15
CA LEU A 382 -1.39 -8.63 -10.34
C LEU A 382 -1.36 -7.10 -10.52
N LEU A 383 -0.17 -6.48 -10.61
CA LEU A 383 -0.04 -5.06 -10.90
C LEU A 383 -0.58 -4.68 -12.29
N LEU A 384 -0.34 -5.50 -13.32
CA LEU A 384 -0.86 -5.24 -14.67
C LEU A 384 -2.35 -5.58 -14.79
N THR A 385 -2.82 -6.57 -14.02
CA THR A 385 -4.24 -6.87 -13.81
C THR A 385 -4.98 -5.68 -13.21
N ARG A 386 -4.36 -4.99 -12.23
CA ARG A 386 -4.88 -3.73 -11.69
C ARG A 386 -5.08 -2.67 -12.78
N LEU A 387 -4.08 -2.45 -13.64
CA LEU A 387 -4.18 -1.47 -14.73
C LEU A 387 -5.41 -1.76 -15.60
N ARG A 388 -5.61 -3.03 -15.97
CA ARG A 388 -6.77 -3.47 -16.75
C ARG A 388 -8.09 -3.26 -16.02
N MET A 389 -8.18 -3.66 -14.74
CA MET A 389 -9.40 -3.58 -13.95
C MET A 389 -9.87 -2.15 -13.68
N PHE A 390 -8.94 -1.20 -13.46
CA PHE A 390 -9.28 0.16 -13.04
C PHE A 390 -9.25 1.18 -14.17
N LEU A 391 -8.31 1.06 -15.12
CA LEU A 391 -8.14 2.04 -16.19
C LEU A 391 -8.50 1.52 -17.58
N ASN A 392 -8.47 0.19 -17.78
CA ASN A 392 -8.85 -0.50 -19.03
C ASN A 392 -8.34 0.19 -20.32
N PRO A 393 -7.01 0.29 -20.52
CA PRO A 393 -6.42 1.15 -21.56
C PRO A 393 -6.67 0.68 -23.01
N GLY A 394 -7.24 -0.50 -23.23
CA GLY A 394 -7.58 -0.98 -24.56
C GLY A 394 -6.37 -1.28 -25.44
N TYR A 395 -6.50 -1.08 -26.75
CA TYR A 395 -5.43 -1.31 -27.73
C TYR A 395 -4.26 -0.32 -27.56
N PRO A 396 -2.99 -0.75 -27.64
CA PRO A 396 -2.50 -2.08 -28.03
C PRO A 396 -2.31 -3.07 -26.86
N TYR A 397 -2.68 -2.69 -25.63
CA TYR A 397 -2.29 -3.38 -24.40
C TYR A 397 -3.23 -4.54 -24.00
N GLU A 398 -4.50 -4.47 -24.40
CA GLU A 398 -5.57 -5.33 -23.87
C GLU A 398 -5.34 -6.84 -24.05
N GLU A 399 -4.71 -7.30 -25.13
CA GLU A 399 -4.44 -8.74 -25.32
C GLU A 399 -3.55 -9.30 -24.20
N THR A 400 -2.38 -8.69 -23.99
CA THR A 400 -1.44 -9.12 -22.95
C THR A 400 -1.99 -8.85 -21.55
N LEU A 401 -2.65 -7.71 -21.33
CA LEU A 401 -3.29 -7.39 -20.04
C LEU A 401 -4.41 -8.36 -19.67
N SER A 402 -5.21 -8.82 -20.65
CA SER A 402 -6.23 -9.85 -20.45
C SER A 402 -5.58 -11.20 -20.12
N GLY A 403 -4.46 -11.52 -20.76
CA GLY A 403 -3.61 -12.66 -20.41
C GLY A 403 -3.14 -12.62 -18.96
N TYR A 404 -2.57 -11.50 -18.49
CA TYR A 404 -2.12 -11.35 -17.10
C TYR A 404 -3.27 -11.43 -16.09
N HIS A 405 -4.45 -10.88 -16.42
CA HIS A 405 -5.65 -11.00 -15.59
C HIS A 405 -6.08 -12.47 -15.46
N ASN A 406 -6.10 -13.22 -16.57
CA ASN A 406 -6.42 -14.64 -16.56
C ASN A 406 -5.39 -15.46 -15.76
N SER A 407 -4.09 -15.19 -15.96
CA SER A 407 -2.99 -15.83 -15.21
C SER A 407 -3.08 -15.56 -13.69
N THR A 408 -3.38 -14.31 -13.32
CA THR A 408 -3.66 -13.92 -11.93
C THR A 408 -4.85 -14.70 -11.38
N GLY A 409 -5.98 -14.75 -12.10
CA GLY A 409 -7.17 -15.51 -11.70
C GLY A 409 -6.89 -17.00 -11.50
N ILE A 410 -6.08 -17.62 -12.37
CA ILE A 410 -5.65 -19.02 -12.26
C ILE A 410 -4.74 -19.22 -11.05
N THR A 411 -3.77 -18.32 -10.82
CA THR A 411 -2.91 -18.34 -9.62
C THR A 411 -3.74 -18.27 -8.33
N MET A 412 -4.77 -17.42 -8.31
CA MET A 412 -5.71 -17.33 -7.20
C MET A 412 -6.61 -18.57 -7.04
N CYS A 413 -6.75 -19.41 -8.06
CA CYS A 413 -7.38 -20.73 -7.91
C CYS A 413 -6.44 -21.75 -7.25
N MET A 414 -5.13 -21.65 -7.46
CA MET A 414 -4.14 -22.61 -6.92
C MET A 414 -4.11 -22.65 -5.38
N VAL A 415 -4.56 -21.57 -4.72
CA VAL A 415 -4.58 -21.48 -3.25
C VAL A 415 -5.72 -22.27 -2.59
N PHE A 416 -6.66 -22.86 -3.34
CA PHE A 416 -7.76 -23.64 -2.74
C PHE A 416 -7.47 -25.14 -2.72
N LYS A 417 -7.52 -25.73 -1.52
CA LYS A 417 -7.25 -27.16 -1.25
C LYS A 417 -7.94 -28.12 -2.21
N GLN A 418 -9.16 -27.81 -2.65
CA GLN A 418 -9.96 -28.66 -3.55
C GLN A 418 -9.33 -28.91 -4.93
N PHE A 419 -8.40 -28.06 -5.38
CA PHE A 419 -7.72 -28.23 -6.66
C PHE A 419 -6.41 -29.02 -6.56
N HIS A 420 -5.95 -29.34 -5.34
CA HIS A 420 -4.76 -30.15 -5.08
C HIS A 420 -3.48 -29.68 -5.81
N VAL A 421 -3.35 -28.37 -6.07
CA VAL A 421 -2.21 -27.78 -6.78
C VAL A 421 -0.97 -27.67 -5.89
N PHE A 422 -1.14 -27.14 -4.68
CA PHE A 422 -0.11 -27.11 -3.64
C PHE A 422 -0.48 -28.06 -2.50
N ASN A 423 0.55 -28.62 -1.85
CA ASN A 423 0.39 -29.38 -0.62
C ASN A 423 0.08 -28.45 0.57
N TRP A 424 -0.42 -29.04 1.64
CA TRP A 424 -0.80 -28.36 2.86
C TRP A 424 -0.39 -29.19 4.07
N THR A 425 0.14 -28.53 5.09
CA THR A 425 0.41 -29.17 6.38
C THR A 425 -0.90 -29.58 7.07
N GLN A 426 -0.82 -30.50 8.05
CA GLN A 426 -2.01 -30.93 8.81
C GLN A 426 -2.62 -29.76 9.60
N GLY A 427 -1.78 -28.83 10.06
CA GLY A 427 -2.17 -27.58 10.71
C GLY A 427 -2.77 -26.52 9.80
N GLY A 428 -2.69 -26.68 8.47
CA GLY A 428 -3.32 -25.75 7.52
C GLY A 428 -2.42 -24.63 7.00
N LEU A 429 -1.09 -24.80 7.00
CA LEU A 429 -0.18 -23.96 6.22
C LEU A 429 -0.07 -24.46 4.78
N ILE A 430 -0.08 -23.56 3.79
CA ILE A 430 0.16 -23.89 2.38
C ILE A 430 1.66 -24.07 2.08
N GLU A 431 2.04 -25.15 1.40
CA GLU A 431 3.43 -25.51 1.11
C GLU A 431 3.90 -25.00 -0.27
N LEU A 432 3.90 -23.68 -0.46
CA LEU A 432 4.29 -23.02 -1.72
C LEU A 432 5.76 -23.26 -2.11
N ASN A 433 6.61 -23.67 -1.17
CA ASN A 433 8.02 -23.99 -1.39
C ASN A 433 8.30 -25.50 -1.46
N HIS A 434 7.28 -26.33 -1.69
CA HIS A 434 7.36 -27.80 -1.78
C HIS A 434 7.93 -28.48 -0.53
N GLY A 435 7.59 -27.96 0.66
CA GLY A 435 8.02 -28.52 1.95
C GLY A 435 9.51 -28.33 2.26
N ARG A 436 10.16 -27.36 1.58
CA ARG A 436 11.53 -26.89 1.90
C ARG A 436 11.51 -26.00 3.17
N PRO A 437 12.68 -25.66 3.73
CA PRO A 437 12.77 -24.67 4.81
C PRO A 437 12.18 -23.29 4.47
N GLN A 438 11.93 -22.49 5.52
CA GLN A 438 11.40 -21.13 5.43
C GLN A 438 10.05 -20.94 4.69
N PRO A 439 9.01 -21.75 4.94
CA PRO A 439 7.74 -21.67 4.19
C PRO A 439 6.94 -20.38 4.44
N LEU A 440 7.09 -19.73 5.60
CA LEU A 440 6.19 -18.63 6.00
C LEU A 440 6.32 -17.38 5.11
N GLN A 441 7.51 -17.10 4.56
CA GLN A 441 7.68 -15.96 3.64
C GLN A 441 6.77 -16.07 2.41
N TYR A 442 6.68 -17.28 1.83
CA TYR A 442 5.86 -17.54 0.65
C TYR A 442 4.38 -17.51 0.99
N ALA A 443 3.98 -18.07 2.13
CA ALA A 443 2.61 -18.05 2.61
C ALA A 443 2.11 -16.61 2.87
N MET A 444 2.94 -15.73 3.46
CA MET A 444 2.59 -14.32 3.67
C MET A 444 2.52 -13.55 2.36
N ASN A 445 3.47 -13.75 1.44
CA ASN A 445 3.42 -13.16 0.10
C ASN A 445 2.12 -13.54 -0.63
N MET A 446 1.74 -14.81 -0.62
CA MET A 446 0.51 -15.27 -1.28
C MET A 446 -0.76 -14.79 -0.57
N ALA A 447 -0.76 -14.72 0.77
CA ALA A 447 -1.87 -14.16 1.54
C ALA A 447 -2.10 -12.67 1.20
N PHE A 448 -1.01 -11.89 1.06
CA PHE A 448 -1.08 -10.51 0.60
C PHE A 448 -1.66 -10.40 -0.82
N LEU A 449 -1.12 -11.13 -1.80
CA LEU A 449 -1.61 -11.07 -3.18
C LEU A 449 -3.09 -11.50 -3.30
N ALA A 450 -3.50 -12.54 -2.56
CA ALA A 450 -4.89 -13.00 -2.52
C ALA A 450 -5.84 -11.96 -1.91
N SER A 451 -5.46 -11.37 -0.76
CA SER A 451 -6.21 -10.28 -0.13
C SER A 451 -6.31 -9.05 -1.03
N LEU A 452 -5.23 -8.70 -1.74
CA LEU A 452 -5.18 -7.54 -2.62
C LEU A 452 -6.03 -7.73 -3.88
N TYR A 453 -6.02 -8.92 -4.48
CA TYR A 453 -6.90 -9.22 -5.62
C TYR A 453 -8.39 -9.25 -5.21
N ALA A 454 -8.71 -9.71 -4.00
CA ALA A 454 -10.06 -9.57 -3.44
C ALA A 454 -10.49 -8.09 -3.33
N ASP A 455 -9.60 -7.24 -2.81
CA ASP A 455 -9.88 -5.80 -2.69
C ASP A 455 -9.95 -5.09 -4.06
N TYR A 456 -9.26 -5.57 -5.10
CA TYR A 456 -9.44 -5.11 -6.49
C TYR A 456 -10.82 -5.47 -7.06
N MET A 457 -11.29 -6.69 -6.78
CA MET A 457 -12.60 -7.16 -7.22
C MET A 457 -13.72 -6.32 -6.56
N ASP A 458 -13.70 -6.17 -5.23
CA ASP A 458 -14.65 -5.31 -4.52
C ASP A 458 -14.58 -3.85 -4.99
N ALA A 459 -13.36 -3.32 -5.20
CA ALA A 459 -13.16 -1.95 -5.67
C ALA A 459 -13.72 -1.70 -7.08
N THR A 460 -13.91 -2.75 -7.89
CA THR A 460 -14.53 -2.69 -9.21
C THR A 460 -15.96 -3.26 -9.25
N ASN A 461 -16.52 -3.62 -8.08
CA ASN A 461 -17.83 -4.28 -7.91
C ASN A 461 -17.95 -5.64 -8.63
N VAL A 462 -16.83 -6.34 -8.82
CA VAL A 462 -16.79 -7.73 -9.26
C VAL A 462 -16.96 -8.61 -8.02
N PRO A 463 -18.03 -9.42 -7.88
CA PRO A 463 -18.28 -10.18 -6.64
C PRO A 463 -17.36 -11.41 -6.47
N GLY A 464 -16.67 -11.83 -7.54
CA GLY A 464 -15.87 -13.03 -7.58
C GLY A 464 -15.50 -13.45 -9.01
N TRP A 465 -14.83 -14.60 -9.15
CA TRP A 465 -14.34 -15.13 -10.43
C TRP A 465 -14.55 -16.65 -10.52
N TYR A 466 -14.23 -17.23 -11.68
CA TYR A 466 -14.40 -18.66 -11.94
C TYR A 466 -13.06 -19.41 -11.96
N CYS A 467 -13.00 -20.50 -11.20
CA CYS A 467 -11.92 -21.49 -11.21
C CYS A 467 -12.40 -22.73 -11.97
N GLY A 468 -12.30 -22.68 -13.29
CA GLY A 468 -12.94 -23.65 -14.18
C GLY A 468 -14.47 -23.57 -14.06
N PRO A 469 -15.17 -24.67 -13.74
CA PRO A 469 -16.62 -24.64 -13.55
C PRO A 469 -17.07 -24.06 -12.19
N ASN A 470 -16.14 -23.82 -11.26
CA ASN A 470 -16.47 -23.45 -9.88
C ASN A 470 -16.40 -21.93 -9.69
N TYR A 471 -17.46 -21.32 -9.16
CA TYR A 471 -17.48 -19.91 -8.79
C TYR A 471 -16.89 -19.69 -7.39
N PHE A 472 -16.06 -18.66 -7.24
CA PHE A 472 -15.50 -18.21 -5.96
C PHE A 472 -15.76 -16.72 -5.74
N SER A 473 -16.23 -16.35 -4.55
CA SER A 473 -16.36 -14.95 -4.13
C SER A 473 -15.00 -14.35 -3.74
N ALA A 474 -14.90 -13.01 -3.77
CA ALA A 474 -13.73 -12.28 -3.25
C ALA A 474 -13.41 -12.66 -1.78
N ASP A 475 -14.43 -12.87 -0.95
CA ASP A 475 -14.27 -13.28 0.45
C ASP A 475 -13.63 -14.67 0.64
N SER A 476 -13.65 -15.53 -0.38
CA SER A 476 -12.93 -16.81 -0.34
C SER A 476 -11.41 -16.59 -0.29
N LEU A 477 -10.89 -15.57 -0.98
CA LEU A 477 -9.48 -15.19 -0.92
C LEU A 477 -9.12 -14.51 0.39
N ARG A 478 -10.01 -13.67 0.93
CA ARG A 478 -9.83 -13.09 2.27
C ARG A 478 -9.78 -14.16 3.34
N SER A 479 -10.66 -15.16 3.26
CA SER A 479 -10.67 -16.32 4.17
C SER A 479 -9.37 -17.13 4.05
N PHE A 480 -8.85 -17.33 2.83
CA PHE A 480 -7.52 -17.93 2.62
C PHE A 480 -6.42 -17.08 3.28
N ALA A 481 -6.35 -15.78 2.99
CA ALA A 481 -5.33 -14.88 3.53
C ALA A 481 -5.37 -14.84 5.08
N GLN A 482 -6.56 -14.70 5.66
CA GLN A 482 -6.79 -14.80 7.10
C GLN A 482 -6.29 -16.13 7.66
N SER A 483 -6.60 -17.27 7.03
CA SER A 483 -6.14 -18.58 7.52
C SER A 483 -4.62 -18.68 7.62
N GLN A 484 -3.88 -18.09 6.69
CA GLN A 484 -2.42 -18.12 6.69
C GLN A 484 -1.83 -17.15 7.72
N VAL A 485 -2.36 -15.93 7.81
CA VAL A 485 -1.91 -14.95 8.81
C VAL A 485 -2.25 -15.43 10.23
N ASP A 486 -3.45 -15.97 10.46
CA ASP A 486 -3.84 -16.57 11.73
C ASP A 486 -2.94 -17.76 12.10
N TYR A 487 -2.55 -18.60 11.14
CA TYR A 487 -1.58 -19.68 11.36
C TYR A 487 -0.24 -19.12 11.88
N VAL A 488 0.26 -18.02 11.32
CA VAL A 488 1.47 -17.31 11.82
C VAL A 488 1.24 -16.69 13.20
N LEU A 489 0.07 -16.12 13.48
CA LEU A 489 -0.25 -15.48 14.76
C LEU A 489 -0.59 -16.46 15.90
N GLY A 490 -0.78 -17.75 15.61
CA GLY A 490 -0.84 -18.82 16.60
C GLY A 490 -1.93 -19.88 16.38
N ASN A 491 -2.76 -19.77 15.35
CA ASN A 491 -3.77 -20.76 15.00
C ASN A 491 -3.17 -21.96 14.23
N ASN A 492 -2.21 -22.63 14.87
CA ASN A 492 -1.50 -23.79 14.35
C ASN A 492 -1.50 -24.93 15.41
N PRO A 493 -1.00 -26.14 15.09
CA PRO A 493 -0.97 -27.27 16.03
C PRO A 493 -0.13 -27.02 17.29
N ARG A 494 0.85 -26.11 17.24
CA ARG A 494 1.71 -25.75 18.38
C ARG A 494 1.09 -24.70 19.30
N LYS A 495 -0.02 -24.05 18.91
CA LYS A 495 -0.64 -22.92 19.61
C LYS A 495 0.42 -21.87 20.02
N MET A 496 1.24 -21.51 19.04
CA MET A 496 2.45 -20.71 19.18
C MET A 496 2.50 -19.70 18.04
N SER A 497 2.60 -18.40 18.34
CA SER A 497 2.84 -17.38 17.33
C SER A 497 4.25 -17.54 16.76
N TYR A 498 4.39 -17.56 15.44
CA TYR A 498 5.69 -17.46 14.76
C TYR A 498 6.15 -16.00 14.59
N LEU A 499 5.36 -15.03 15.05
CA LEU A 499 5.74 -13.63 15.20
C LEU A 499 6.26 -13.36 16.63
N VAL A 500 7.55 -13.01 16.74
CA VAL A 500 8.25 -12.83 18.02
C VAL A 500 7.69 -11.64 18.80
N GLY A 501 7.32 -11.88 20.06
CA GLY A 501 6.71 -10.87 20.94
C GLY A 501 5.22 -10.62 20.69
N TYR A 502 4.55 -11.47 19.89
CA TYR A 502 3.10 -11.51 19.72
C TYR A 502 2.48 -12.73 20.43
N GLY A 503 1.32 -12.54 21.06
CA GLY A 503 0.67 -13.57 21.88
C GLY A 503 1.43 -13.91 23.17
N SER A 504 1.01 -14.99 23.85
CA SER A 504 1.64 -15.47 25.09
C SER A 504 2.73 -16.52 24.88
N ASN A 505 2.79 -17.12 23.69
CA ASN A 505 3.70 -18.21 23.32
C ASN A 505 4.30 -17.93 21.94
N TYR A 506 5.61 -17.70 21.88
CA TYR A 506 6.36 -17.30 20.67
C TYR A 506 7.85 -17.72 20.79
N PRO A 507 8.61 -17.82 19.67
CA PRO A 507 10.02 -18.22 19.68
C PRO A 507 10.90 -17.38 20.60
N LYS A 508 11.76 -18.05 21.38
CA LYS A 508 12.69 -17.42 22.32
C LYS A 508 14.15 -17.61 21.92
N HIS A 509 14.43 -18.48 20.96
CA HIS A 509 15.79 -18.83 20.54
C HIS A 509 16.02 -18.51 19.05
N VAL A 510 15.49 -17.36 18.60
CA VAL A 510 15.62 -16.84 17.22
C VAL A 510 17.09 -16.83 16.78
N HIS A 511 17.38 -17.36 15.59
CA HIS A 511 18.69 -17.29 14.94
C HIS A 511 18.96 -15.84 14.52
N HIS A 512 19.50 -15.03 15.44
CA HIS A 512 19.83 -13.63 15.19
C HIS A 512 20.94 -13.16 16.13
N ARG A 513 22.08 -12.71 15.56
CA ARG A 513 23.30 -12.36 16.30
C ARG A 513 23.04 -11.30 17.37
N GLY A 514 22.52 -10.13 16.98
CA GLY A 514 22.19 -9.04 17.91
C GLY A 514 21.09 -9.36 18.93
N ALA A 515 20.27 -10.40 18.71
CA ALA A 515 19.23 -10.82 19.65
C ALA A 515 19.78 -11.77 20.73
N SER A 516 20.68 -12.66 20.30
CA SER A 516 21.24 -13.75 21.12
C SER A 516 22.35 -13.33 22.07
N ILE A 517 23.03 -12.22 21.79
CA ILE A 517 24.17 -11.70 22.57
C ILE A 517 23.65 -10.57 23.46
N PRO A 518 23.88 -10.59 24.79
CA PRO A 518 23.37 -9.55 25.70
C PRO A 518 23.88 -8.16 25.33
N HIS A 519 23.09 -7.11 25.59
CA HIS A 519 23.58 -5.72 25.52
C HIS A 519 24.17 -5.31 26.89
N ASP A 520 25.32 -5.90 27.23
CA ASP A 520 26.00 -5.81 28.53
C ASP A 520 27.23 -4.90 28.55
N GLY A 521 27.56 -4.27 27.42
CA GLY A 521 28.80 -3.48 27.23
C GLY A 521 30.07 -4.33 27.07
N ILE A 522 29.97 -5.66 27.09
CA ILE A 522 31.10 -6.57 26.89
C ILE A 522 31.17 -6.94 25.41
N ARG A 523 32.25 -6.57 24.73
CA ARG A 523 32.56 -7.04 23.37
C ARG A 523 32.87 -8.54 23.39
N TYR A 524 32.20 -9.30 22.53
CA TYR A 524 32.49 -10.72 22.30
C TYR A 524 33.15 -10.86 20.93
N SER A 525 34.26 -11.60 20.86
CA SER A 525 34.97 -11.86 19.61
C SER A 525 34.24 -12.88 18.73
N CYS A 526 34.55 -12.85 17.43
CA CYS A 526 34.12 -13.76 16.37
C CYS A 526 33.71 -15.18 16.84
N THR A 527 34.64 -15.94 17.42
CA THR A 527 34.38 -17.30 17.94
C THR A 527 33.94 -17.33 19.40
N GLY A 528 34.29 -16.32 20.20
CA GLY A 528 33.79 -16.17 21.58
C GLY A 528 32.27 -15.99 21.64
N GLY A 529 31.68 -15.42 20.58
CA GLY A 529 30.24 -15.31 20.38
C GLY A 529 29.51 -16.64 20.16
N TRP A 530 30.20 -17.72 19.76
CA TRP A 530 29.59 -19.04 19.58
C TRP A 530 28.97 -19.60 20.88
N LYS A 531 29.39 -19.12 22.05
CA LYS A 531 28.74 -19.45 23.33
C LYS A 531 27.28 -18.97 23.37
N TRP A 532 26.97 -17.86 22.70
CA TRP A 532 25.63 -17.29 22.59
C TRP A 532 24.82 -18.00 21.51
N LEU A 533 25.42 -18.35 20.37
CA LEU A 533 24.81 -19.23 19.37
C LEU A 533 24.30 -20.53 20.02
N ASN A 534 25.20 -21.23 20.72
CA ASN A 534 24.94 -22.54 21.34
C ASN A 534 24.25 -22.48 22.72
N SER A 535 23.88 -21.30 23.20
CA SER A 535 23.25 -21.14 24.52
C SER A 535 21.85 -21.77 24.56
N LYS A 536 21.58 -22.57 25.60
CA LYS A 536 20.24 -23.12 25.89
C LYS A 536 19.29 -22.10 26.54
N ASN A 537 19.77 -20.91 26.86
CA ASN A 537 18.95 -19.84 27.39
C ASN A 537 18.28 -19.07 26.23
N ALA A 538 17.09 -18.53 26.52
CA ALA A 538 16.40 -17.59 25.64
C ALA A 538 17.31 -16.41 25.24
N ASN A 539 17.03 -15.83 24.07
CA ASN A 539 17.68 -14.60 23.61
C ASN A 539 17.50 -13.48 24.67
N PRO A 540 18.61 -12.87 25.15
CA PRO A 540 18.54 -11.80 26.15
C PRO A 540 17.85 -10.54 25.60
N ASN A 541 17.95 -10.30 24.29
CA ASN A 541 17.29 -9.18 23.63
C ASN A 541 16.11 -9.71 22.80
N LEU A 542 14.89 -9.19 23.07
CA LEU A 542 13.70 -9.57 22.31
C LEU A 542 13.66 -8.83 20.96
N ILE A 543 13.87 -9.57 19.87
CA ILE A 543 13.67 -9.08 18.50
C ILE A 543 12.18 -9.06 18.13
N THR A 544 11.47 -8.13 18.76
CA THR A 544 10.03 -7.93 18.58
C THR A 544 9.70 -7.71 17.10
N GLY A 545 8.74 -8.46 16.58
CA GLY A 545 8.31 -8.35 15.18
C GLY A 545 8.99 -9.29 14.20
N ALA A 546 10.06 -9.98 14.58
CA ALA A 546 10.67 -10.98 13.71
C ALA A 546 9.67 -12.11 13.43
N MET A 547 9.39 -12.38 12.15
CA MET A 547 8.73 -13.60 11.71
C MET A 547 9.80 -14.65 11.47
N VAL A 548 9.81 -15.71 12.27
CA VAL A 548 10.75 -16.81 12.04
C VAL A 548 10.41 -17.57 10.75
N ALA A 549 11.40 -18.24 10.15
CA ALA A 549 11.26 -19.07 8.96
C ALA A 549 10.05 -20.03 8.99
N GLY A 550 9.78 -20.63 10.16
CA GLY A 550 8.56 -21.39 10.42
C GLY A 550 8.77 -22.89 10.62
N PRO A 551 7.68 -23.68 10.59
CA PRO A 551 7.73 -25.12 10.81
C PRO A 551 8.18 -25.89 9.56
N ASP A 552 8.47 -27.18 9.75
CA ASP A 552 8.55 -28.16 8.67
C ASP A 552 7.16 -28.55 8.13
N LYS A 553 7.16 -29.37 7.06
CA LYS A 553 5.97 -29.92 6.38
C LYS A 553 4.99 -30.71 7.25
N SER A 554 5.38 -31.08 8.47
CA SER A 554 4.58 -31.82 9.44
C SER A 554 4.15 -30.94 10.63
N ASP A 555 4.16 -29.61 10.46
CA ASP A 555 3.94 -28.62 11.53
C ASP A 555 4.96 -28.73 12.68
N GLY A 556 6.13 -29.34 12.39
CA GLY A 556 7.24 -29.48 13.32
C GLY A 556 8.02 -28.17 13.47
N PHE A 557 8.02 -27.60 14.67
CA PHE A 557 8.83 -26.43 15.00
C PHE A 557 9.81 -26.74 16.13
N SER A 558 11.07 -26.33 15.96
CA SER A 558 12.13 -26.46 16.96
C SER A 558 12.74 -25.08 17.24
N ASP A 559 12.38 -24.49 18.38
CA ASP A 559 12.88 -23.19 18.86
C ASP A 559 14.31 -23.34 19.38
N VAL A 560 15.25 -23.55 18.46
CA VAL A 560 16.68 -23.74 18.75
C VAL A 560 17.48 -22.86 17.80
N ARG A 561 18.36 -22.02 18.36
CA ARG A 561 19.11 -20.99 17.62
C ARG A 561 20.03 -21.51 16.54
N THR A 562 20.54 -22.73 16.63
CA THR A 562 21.34 -23.36 15.56
C THR A 562 20.47 -23.87 14.40
N ASN A 563 19.15 -24.00 14.58
CA ASN A 563 18.21 -24.39 13.55
C ASN A 563 17.67 -23.16 12.81
N TYR A 564 18.52 -22.53 12.00
CA TYR A 564 18.17 -21.38 11.17
C TYR A 564 16.98 -21.68 10.24
N GLN A 565 16.89 -22.91 9.72
CA GLN A 565 15.79 -23.39 8.87
C GLN A 565 14.38 -23.19 9.46
N CYS A 566 14.25 -23.15 10.79
CA CYS A 566 12.99 -22.80 11.48
C CYS A 566 13.02 -21.44 12.16
N THR A 567 14.16 -21.00 12.70
CA THR A 567 14.24 -19.89 13.67
C THR A 567 14.84 -18.60 13.13
N GLU A 568 15.29 -18.56 11.87
CA GLU A 568 15.84 -17.37 11.23
C GLU A 568 14.73 -16.49 10.63
N PRO A 569 14.66 -15.18 10.98
CA PRO A 569 13.83 -14.22 10.27
C PRO A 569 14.59 -13.62 9.07
N THR A 570 13.87 -13.17 8.04
CA THR A 570 14.46 -12.48 6.88
C THR A 570 13.70 -11.21 6.53
N LEU A 571 14.40 -10.22 6.00
CA LEU A 571 13.84 -8.92 5.57
C LEU A 571 12.70 -9.12 4.56
N ALA A 572 12.92 -9.98 3.56
CA ALA A 572 11.94 -10.31 2.53
C ALA A 572 10.67 -10.97 3.11
N GLY A 573 10.82 -11.92 4.03
CA GLY A 573 9.67 -12.58 4.67
C GLY A 573 8.87 -11.63 5.56
N ASN A 574 9.56 -10.76 6.32
CA ASN A 574 8.92 -9.76 7.16
C ASN A 574 8.21 -8.66 6.34
N ALA A 575 8.67 -8.34 5.13
CA ALA A 575 7.99 -7.40 4.23
C ALA A 575 6.66 -7.99 3.72
N GLY A 576 6.66 -9.28 3.34
CA GLY A 576 5.44 -10.02 3.01
C GLY A 576 4.46 -10.06 4.17
N LEU A 577 4.93 -10.31 5.40
CA LEU A 577 4.09 -10.29 6.60
C LEU A 577 3.46 -8.91 6.83
N VAL A 578 4.23 -7.81 6.74
CA VAL A 578 3.70 -6.45 6.90
C VAL A 578 2.60 -6.15 5.87
N ALA A 579 2.82 -6.53 4.62
CA ALA A 579 1.86 -6.34 3.54
C ALA A 579 0.55 -7.14 3.76
N ALA A 580 0.65 -8.40 4.20
CA ALA A 580 -0.52 -9.23 4.53
C ALA A 580 -1.26 -8.77 5.80
N LEU A 581 -0.54 -8.28 6.81
CA LEU A 581 -1.15 -7.75 8.03
C LEU A 581 -1.97 -6.48 7.74
N VAL A 582 -1.42 -5.52 6.99
CA VAL A 582 -2.16 -4.28 6.68
C VAL A 582 -3.35 -4.55 5.74
N SER A 583 -3.26 -5.51 4.81
CA SER A 583 -4.42 -5.85 3.96
C SER A 583 -5.59 -6.40 4.78
N LEU A 584 -5.32 -7.19 5.83
CA LEU A 584 -6.34 -7.74 6.73
C LEU A 584 -6.76 -6.83 7.90
N THR A 585 -5.99 -5.80 8.23
CA THR A 585 -6.37 -4.80 9.24
C THR A 585 -7.72 -4.16 8.93
N SER A 586 -8.61 -4.11 9.93
CA SER A 586 -9.94 -3.48 9.84
C SER A 586 -9.91 -1.99 10.17
N SER A 587 -8.92 -1.56 10.94
CA SER A 587 -8.65 -0.16 11.26
C SER A 587 -8.37 0.66 9.98
N GLY A 588 -9.08 1.77 9.80
CA GLY A 588 -9.00 2.60 8.58
C GLY A 588 -10.02 2.26 7.50
N GLY A 589 -10.87 1.26 7.72
CA GLY A 589 -11.93 0.86 6.79
C GLY A 589 -11.52 -0.26 5.82
N GLY A 590 -12.50 -0.77 5.08
CA GLY A 590 -12.28 -1.80 4.05
C GLY A 590 -11.79 -1.22 2.72
N GLY A 591 -11.05 -2.04 1.96
CA GLY A 591 -10.58 -1.72 0.62
C GLY A 591 -9.30 -0.88 0.54
N ILE A 592 -8.96 -0.54 -0.70
CA ILE A 592 -7.69 0.07 -1.14
C ILE A 592 -7.83 1.51 -1.64
N ASP A 593 -6.72 2.24 -1.67
CA ASP A 593 -6.59 3.46 -2.45
C ASP A 593 -6.64 3.14 -3.95
N LYS A 594 -7.65 3.67 -4.66
CA LYS A 594 -7.84 3.43 -6.09
C LYS A 594 -6.95 4.33 -6.96
N ASN A 595 -6.52 5.48 -6.44
CA ASN A 595 -6.08 6.62 -7.24
C ASN A 595 -4.56 6.87 -7.15
N THR A 596 -3.96 6.74 -5.97
CA THR A 596 -2.58 7.20 -5.71
C THR A 596 -1.54 6.54 -6.63
N ILE A 597 -1.68 5.25 -6.93
CA ILE A 597 -0.79 4.54 -7.87
C ILE A 597 -0.88 5.02 -9.33
N PHE A 598 -1.97 5.67 -9.72
CA PHE A 598 -2.18 6.22 -11.06
C PHE A 598 -1.91 7.73 -11.11
N SER A 599 -1.41 8.37 -10.04
CA SER A 599 -1.28 9.83 -9.96
C SER A 599 -0.36 10.45 -11.01
N ALA A 600 0.63 9.70 -11.51
CA ALA A 600 1.51 10.11 -12.60
C ALA A 600 1.03 9.63 -13.99
N VAL A 601 0.03 8.74 -14.06
CA VAL A 601 -0.47 8.17 -15.31
C VAL A 601 -1.39 9.18 -16.01
N PRO A 602 -1.11 9.58 -17.27
CA PRO A 602 -1.98 10.50 -18.00
C PRO A 602 -3.39 9.92 -18.20
N PRO A 603 -4.44 10.77 -18.23
CA PRO A 603 -5.78 10.34 -18.61
C PRO A 603 -5.76 9.66 -19.99
N LEU A 604 -6.22 8.40 -20.03
CA LEU A 604 -6.22 7.57 -21.24
C LEU A 604 -7.24 8.01 -22.29
N TYR A 605 -8.24 8.78 -21.85
CA TYR A 605 -9.28 9.37 -22.69
C TYR A 605 -9.25 10.90 -22.52
N PRO A 606 -9.64 11.67 -23.55
CA PRO A 606 -9.88 13.09 -23.40
C PRO A 606 -10.86 13.35 -22.26
N ALA A 607 -10.59 14.36 -21.44
CA ALA A 607 -11.57 14.82 -20.46
C ALA A 607 -12.88 15.14 -21.19
N ALA A 608 -14.01 14.66 -20.65
CA ALA A 608 -15.31 14.99 -21.21
C ALA A 608 -15.44 16.52 -21.28
N PRO A 609 -15.92 17.09 -22.41
CA PRO A 609 -16.08 18.53 -22.52
C PRO A 609 -16.99 19.02 -21.38
N PRO A 610 -16.74 20.24 -20.84
CA PRO A 610 -17.59 20.79 -19.79
C PRO A 610 -19.05 20.79 -20.27
N PRO A 611 -20.03 20.54 -19.36
CA PRO A 611 -21.43 20.53 -19.75
C PRO A 611 -21.78 21.85 -20.45
N PRO A 612 -22.59 21.81 -21.52
CA PRO A 612 -22.97 23.03 -22.22
C PRO A 612 -23.59 24.02 -21.22
N PRO A 613 -23.34 25.33 -21.38
CA PRO A 613 -23.90 26.33 -20.49
C PRO A 613 -25.43 26.16 -20.44
N PRO A 614 -26.06 26.31 -19.25
CA PRO A 614 -27.48 26.08 -19.09
C PRO A 614 -28.25 26.94 -20.10
N TRP A 615 -29.12 26.27 -20.88
CA TRP A 615 -29.88 26.90 -21.95
C TRP A 615 -30.69 28.07 -21.37
N LYS A 616 -30.41 29.27 -21.89
CA LYS A 616 -31.21 30.47 -21.61
C LYS A 616 -32.24 30.61 -22.73
N PRO A 617 -33.55 30.56 -22.42
CA PRO A 617 -34.61 30.84 -23.39
C PRO A 617 -34.51 32.23 -24.00
#